data_AF-A0A291GBR0-F1
#
_entry.id   AF-A0A291GBR0-F1
#
_cell.length_a   1.000
_cell.length_b   1.000
_cell.length_c   1.000
_cell.angle_alpha   90.00
_cell.angle_beta   90.00
_cell.angle_gamma   90.00
#
_symmetry.space_group_name_H-M   'P 1'
#
loop_
_entity.id
_entity.type
_entity.pdbx_description
1 polymer ?
#
loop_
_entity_poly.entity_id
_entity_poly.type
_entity_poly.pdbx_seq_one_letter_code
_entity_poly.pdbx_strand_id
1 'polypeptide(L)' 'MQTVVDGAKTPEEWCAMLRQQGAHVSARTLRAKARETGQYLSLGRAMLLNPKHLAVLLQPEADAVPLEEGGHD' A
#
# COMPACT_ATOMS: atom_id res chain seq x y z
N MET A 1 6.95 14.00 -19.82
CA MET A 1 5.80 13.09 -19.91
C MET A 1 6.00 11.99 -18.87
N GLN A 2 5.17 11.90 -17.84
CA GLN A 2 5.28 10.84 -16.83
C GLN A 2 4.26 9.77 -17.17
N THR A 3 4.72 8.60 -17.62
CA THR A 3 3.86 7.47 -17.94
C THR A 3 3.37 6.84 -16.63
N VAL A 4 2.10 6.47 -16.57
CA VAL A 4 1.43 5.87 -15.38
C VAL A 4 2.12 4.57 -14.89
N VAL A 5 3.05 4.00 -15.66
CA VAL A 5 3.82 2.79 -15.33
C VAL A 5 5.23 3.10 -14.80
N ASP A 6 5.68 4.35 -14.83
CA ASP A 6 7.00 4.74 -14.32
C ASP A 6 7.07 4.49 -12.80
N GLY A 7 7.94 3.57 -12.39
CA GLY A 7 8.08 3.16 -10.99
C GLY A 7 7.10 2.08 -10.50
N ALA A 8 6.33 1.43 -11.39
CA ALA A 8 5.55 0.25 -11.05
C ALA A 8 6.47 -0.94 -10.74
N LYS A 9 6.41 -1.47 -9.51
CA LYS A 9 7.30 -2.56 -9.04
C LYS A 9 6.52 -3.68 -8.37
N THR A 10 7.08 -4.88 -8.36
CA THR A 10 6.45 -6.01 -7.67
C THR A 10 6.46 -5.79 -6.15
N PRO A 11 5.58 -6.47 -5.39
CA PRO A 11 5.61 -6.44 -3.93
C PRO A 11 6.97 -6.82 -3.32
N GLU A 12 7.71 -7.71 -3.99
CA GLU A 12 9.04 -8.15 -3.56
C GLU A 12 10.09 -7.07 -3.77
N GLU A 13 10.06 -6.37 -4.90
CA GLU A 13 10.93 -5.23 -5.16
C GLU A 13 10.66 -4.09 -4.17
N TRP A 14 9.39 -3.76 -3.91
CA TRP A 14 9.03 -2.75 -2.92
C TRP A 14 9.49 -3.13 -1.51
N CYS A 15 9.32 -4.40 -1.13
CA CYS A 15 9.83 -4.92 0.13
C CYS A 15 11.35 -4.71 0.26
N ALA A 16 12.12 -5.00 -0.80
CA ALA A 16 13.56 -4.79 -0.82
C ALA A 16 13.91 -3.29 -0.68
N MET A 17 13.24 -2.43 -1.44
CA MET A 17 13.47 -0.98 -1.41
C MET A 17 13.12 -0.36 -0.06
N LEU A 18 11.96 -0.71 0.51
CA LEU A 18 11.53 -0.21 1.82
C LEU A 18 12.48 -0.67 2.92
N ARG A 19 13.00 -1.90 2.82
CA ARG A 19 14.00 -2.41 3.76
C ARG A 19 15.31 -1.61 3.71
N GLN A 20 15.74 -1.14 2.54
CA GLN A 20 16.89 -0.23 2.41
C GLN A 20 16.63 1.13 3.06
N GLN A 21 15.38 1.55 3.18
CA GLN A 21 14.96 2.79 3.84
C GLN A 21 14.63 2.61 5.34
N GLY A 22 14.84 1.41 5.89
CA GLY A 22 14.56 1.10 7.30
C GLY A 22 13.13 0.66 7.59
N ALA A 23 12.25 0.56 6.59
CA ALA A 23 10.89 0.07 6.75
C ALA A 23 10.84 -1.46 6.54
N HIS A 24 10.38 -2.19 7.57
CA HIS A 24 10.14 -3.63 7.47
C HIS A 24 8.68 -3.94 7.13
N VAL A 25 8.39 -4.12 5.85
CA VAL A 25 7.13 -4.66 5.37
C VAL A 25 7.39 -5.94 4.57
N SER A 26 6.56 -6.95 4.73
CA SER A 26 6.65 -8.18 3.95
C SER A 26 5.85 -8.08 2.64
N ALA A 27 6.37 -8.68 1.57
CA ALA A 27 5.65 -8.79 0.30
C ALA A 27 4.26 -9.46 0.45
N ARG A 28 4.11 -10.39 1.41
CA ARG A 28 2.81 -11.00 1.77
C ARG A 28 1.81 -9.94 2.27
N THR A 29 2.24 -9.05 3.15
CA THR A 29 1.41 -7.96 3.70
C THR A 29 1.02 -6.98 2.59
N LEU A 30 1.97 -6.59 1.74
CA LEU A 30 1.69 -5.72 0.60
C LEU A 30 0.66 -6.35 -0.34
N ARG A 31 0.78 -7.65 -0.65
CA ARG A 31 -0.19 -8.38 -1.47
C ARG A 31 -1.57 -8.45 -0.82
N ALA A 32 -1.64 -8.73 0.49
CA ALA A 32 -2.90 -8.80 1.23
C ALA A 32 -3.61 -7.45 1.19
N LYS A 33 -2.95 -6.38 1.67
CA LYS A 33 -3.52 -5.03 1.66
C LYS A 33 -3.88 -4.57 0.24
N ALA A 34 -3.09 -4.90 -0.77
CA ALA A 34 -3.39 -4.55 -2.16
C ALA A 34 -4.63 -5.26 -2.70
N ARG A 35 -4.83 -6.53 -2.33
CA ARG A 35 -6.05 -7.28 -2.65
C ARG A 35 -7.27 -6.72 -1.91
N GLU A 36 -7.12 -6.38 -0.64
CA GLU A 36 -8.20 -5.84 0.20
C GLU A 36 -8.66 -4.45 -0.27
N THR A 37 -7.71 -3.58 -0.63
CA THR A 37 -8.00 -2.21 -1.07
C THR A 37 -8.25 -2.10 -2.58
N GLY A 38 -7.99 -3.16 -3.36
CA GLY A 38 -8.02 -3.11 -4.83
C GLY A 38 -6.89 -2.30 -5.46
N GLN A 39 -5.93 -1.81 -4.67
CA GLN A 39 -4.86 -0.91 -5.13
C GLN A 39 -3.66 -1.68 -5.71
N TYR A 40 -3.83 -2.21 -6.92
CA TYR A 40 -2.75 -2.87 -7.67
C TYR A 40 -2.98 -2.85 -9.17
N LEU A 41 -1.90 -2.99 -9.92
CA LEU A 41 -1.94 -3.28 -11.35
C LEU A 41 -1.68 -4.77 -11.57
N SER A 42 -2.49 -5.39 -12.43
CA SER A 42 -2.25 -6.75 -12.90
C SER A 42 -1.56 -6.70 -14.25
N LEU A 43 -0.35 -7.23 -14.33
CA LEU A 43 0.36 -7.43 -15.59
C LEU A 43 0.44 -8.93 -15.86
N GLY A 44 -0.58 -9.47 -16.54
CA GLY A 44 -0.74 -10.90 -16.74
C GLY A 44 -0.89 -11.64 -15.41
N ARG A 45 0.13 -12.41 -15.01
CA ARG A 45 0.16 -13.13 -13.73
C ARG A 45 0.87 -12.34 -12.62
N ALA A 46 1.56 -11.25 -12.97
CA ALA A 46 2.31 -10.45 -12.02
C ALA A 46 1.43 -9.33 -11.42
N MET A 47 1.61 -9.10 -10.13
CA MET A 47 1.05 -7.94 -9.43
C MET A 47 2.12 -6.85 -9.37
N LEU A 48 1.75 -5.64 -9.76
CA LEU A 48 2.59 -4.45 -9.69
C LEU A 48 1.92 -3.40 -8.80
N LEU A 49 2.75 -2.71 -8.03
CA LEU A 49 2.36 -1.61 -7.17
C LEU A 49 3.11 -0.37 -7.63
N ASN A 50 2.39 0.73 -7.76
CA ASN A 50 2.99 2.03 -8.01
C ASN A 50 3.15 2.77 -6.68
N PRO A 51 3.96 3.85 -6.65
CA PRO A 51 4.14 4.67 -5.44
C PRO A 51 2.80 5.16 -4.85
N LYS A 52 1.82 5.49 -5.71
CA LYS A 52 0.47 5.88 -5.30
C LYS A 52 -0.28 4.77 -4.56
N HIS A 53 -0.17 3.53 -5.03
CA HIS A 53 -0.77 2.39 -4.34
C HIS A 53 -0.08 2.17 -3.00
N LEU A 54 1.27 2.23 -2.99
CA LEU A 54 2.05 2.06 -1.77
C LEU A 54 1.68 3.09 -0.70
N ALA A 55 1.50 4.36 -1.08
CA ALA A 55 1.04 5.41 -0.18
C ALA A 55 -0.28 4.99 0.49
N VAL A 56 -1.27 4.53 -0.28
CA VAL A 56 -2.55 4.06 0.27
C VAL A 56 -2.40 2.84 1.16
N LEU A 57 -1.56 1.87 0.77
CA LEU A 57 -1.32 0.64 1.54
C LEU A 57 -0.59 0.87 2.86
N LEU A 58 0.24 1.91 2.91
CA LEU A 58 1.05 2.28 4.06
C LEU A 58 0.39 3.35 4.93
N GLN A 59 -0.74 3.93 4.49
CA GLN A 59 -1.53 4.78 5.37
C GLN A 59 -1.96 3.94 6.58
N PRO A 60 -1.60 4.36 7.81
CA PRO A 60 -2.22 3.78 8.99
C PRO A 60 -3.73 3.99 8.85
N GLU A 61 -4.54 3.04 9.30
CA GLU A 61 -6.01 3.07 9.32
C GLU A 61 -6.52 4.14 10.30
N ALA A 62 -5.98 5.36 10.25
CA ALA A 62 -6.22 6.48 11.15
C ALA A 62 -7.60 7.13 10.96
N ASP A 63 -8.56 6.43 10.35
CA ASP A 63 -9.96 6.84 10.31
C ASP A 63 -10.88 5.64 10.65
N ALA A 64 -10.48 4.88 11.65
CA ALA A 64 -11.44 4.30 12.58
C ALA A 64 -11.24 5.01 13.92
N VAL A 65 -11.46 6.33 13.95
CA VAL A 65 -11.98 6.93 15.18
C VAL A 65 -13.40 6.41 15.25
N PRO A 66 -13.74 5.44 16.13
CA PRO A 66 -15.11 5.40 16.60
C PRO A 66 -15.36 6.81 17.13
N LEU A 67 -16.35 7.49 16.58
CA LEU A 67 -16.92 8.66 17.22
C LEU A 67 -17.36 8.16 18.61
N GLU A 68 -16.47 8.28 19.59
CA GLU A 68 -16.78 7.99 20.97
C GLU A 68 -17.83 9.02 21.36
N GLU A 69 -19.07 8.52 21.41
CA GLU A 69 -20.22 9.12 22.05
C GLU A 69 -19.77 9.80 23.35
N GLY A 70 -19.73 11.13 23.34
CA GLY A 70 -19.00 11.87 24.37
C GLY A 70 -19.50 13.30 24.57
N GLY A 71 -20.79 13.44 24.90
CA GLY A 71 -21.23 14.43 25.87
C GLY A 71 -22.15 15.56 25.39
N HIS A 72 -23.33 15.64 26.01
CA HIS A 72 -23.76 16.90 26.63
C HIS A 72 -24.78 16.64 27.75
N ASP A 73 -24.35 17.00 28.96
CA ASP A 73 -25.09 17.43 30.17
C ASP A 73 -26.41 16.74 30.56
#